data_AF-A0AAW2MZW6-F1
#
_entry.id   AF-A0AAW2MZW6-F1
#
_cell.length_a   1.000
_cell.length_b   1.000
_cell.length_c   1.000
_cell.angle_alpha   90.00
_cell.angle_beta   90.00
_cell.angle_gamma   90.00
#
_symmetry.space_group_name_H-M   'P 1'
#
loop_
_entity.id
_entity.type
_entity.pdbx_description
1 polymer ?
#
loop_
_entity_poly.entity_id
_entity_poly.type
_entity_poly.pdbx_seq_one_letter_code
_entity_poly.pdbx_strand_id
1 'polypeptide(L)'
;MQFGLSMSPLILSMVCSIVLNLYQHLRTELKLQLEAFFSCVILRLAQSRFGASYQQQEVAMEALVDFCRQKTFMVEMYANLDCDITCGNVFEELANLLSKSAFPVNCPLSSMHILALDGLIAVIQGMAERIGNGSVGFERTPVNLEEYTPFWMVKCENYGDPDRWVPFVRRRKYIKRRLMIGADHFNRDPKKGLEFLQGTHLLPEKLDPQSVACFFRYTAGLDKNLVGDFLGNHDEFCVQVLHEFAGTFDFQDMNLDTALRLFLETFRLPGESQKIQRVLEAFSERYYEQSPQILANKDAALLLSYSLIMLNTDQHNVQVKKKMTEEDFIRNNRHINGGNDLPREFLSELYYSICKNEIRTHPNKVLVLLK
;
A
#
# COMPACT_ATOMS: atom_id res chain seq x y z
N MET A 1 6.06 6.65 -12.97
CA MET A 1 7.23 5.82 -12.58
C MET A 1 7.48 4.81 -13.69
N GLN A 2 8.58 4.97 -14.44
CA GLN A 2 9.07 3.96 -15.39
C GLN A 2 10.01 3.03 -14.61
N PHE A 3 9.48 2.03 -13.89
CA PHE A 3 10.32 0.98 -13.33
C PHE A 3 10.40 -0.17 -14.35
N GLY A 4 11.62 -0.60 -14.71
CA GLY A 4 11.86 -1.93 -15.30
C GLY A 4 11.81 -2.09 -16.83
N LEU A 5 11.83 -1.02 -17.63
CA LEU A 5 11.76 -1.12 -19.11
C LEU A 5 13.11 -1.42 -19.79
N SER A 6 13.94 -2.30 -19.23
CA SER A 6 14.97 -2.89 -20.07
C SER A 6 14.27 -3.79 -21.08
N MET A 7 14.29 -3.39 -22.36
CA MET A 7 13.72 -4.18 -23.46
C MET A 7 14.52 -5.47 -23.72
N SER A 8 15.64 -5.68 -23.02
CA SER A 8 16.52 -6.83 -23.17
C SER A 8 16.04 -8.01 -22.32
N PRO A 9 15.66 -9.15 -22.94
CA PRO A 9 15.33 -10.38 -22.21
C PRO A 9 16.51 -10.89 -21.36
N LEU A 10 17.75 -10.64 -21.78
CA LEU A 10 18.96 -11.02 -21.02
C LEU A 10 19.06 -10.26 -19.70
N ILE A 11 18.80 -8.96 -19.72
CA ILE A 11 18.80 -8.15 -18.49
C ILE A 11 17.70 -8.62 -17.55
N LEU A 12 16.51 -8.90 -18.07
CA LEU A 12 15.41 -9.46 -17.27
C LEU A 12 15.80 -10.80 -16.64
N SER A 13 16.38 -11.72 -17.41
CA SER A 13 16.84 -13.03 -16.92
C SER A 13 17.88 -12.91 -15.80
N MET A 14 18.86 -12.00 -15.95
CA MET A 14 19.84 -11.72 -14.90
C MET A 14 19.20 -11.14 -13.63
N VAL A 15 18.25 -10.21 -13.78
CA VAL A 15 17.51 -9.64 -12.66
C VAL A 15 16.72 -10.73 -11.93
N CYS A 16 15.98 -11.58 -12.66
CA CYS A 16 15.26 -12.71 -12.09
C CYS A 16 16.19 -13.66 -11.32
N SER A 17 17.36 -13.97 -11.88
CA SER A 17 18.36 -14.81 -11.22
C SER A 17 18.90 -14.19 -9.93
N ILE A 18 19.17 -12.87 -9.93
CA ILE A 18 19.59 -12.14 -8.73
C ILE A 18 18.49 -12.19 -7.68
N VAL A 19 17.24 -11.90 -8.05
CA VAL A 19 16.11 -11.91 -7.11
C VAL A 19 15.84 -13.33 -6.57
N LEU A 20 16.05 -14.37 -7.37
CA LEU A 20 15.96 -15.76 -6.90
C LEU A 20 17.02 -16.07 -5.84
N ASN A 21 18.25 -15.63 -6.03
CA ASN A 21 19.31 -15.74 -5.02
C ASN A 21 18.98 -14.91 -3.75
N LEU A 22 18.47 -13.69 -3.92
CA LEU A 22 18.02 -12.85 -2.80
C LEU A 22 16.87 -13.52 -2.04
N TYR A 23 15.93 -14.17 -2.72
CA TYR A 23 14.89 -14.95 -2.08
C TYR A 23 15.49 -16.15 -1.29
N GLN A 24 16.45 -16.86 -1.87
CA GLN A 24 17.06 -18.02 -1.19
C GLN A 24 17.79 -17.62 0.11
N HIS A 25 18.45 -16.47 0.13
CA HIS A 25 19.32 -16.06 1.25
C HIS A 25 18.75 -14.98 2.17
N LEU A 26 17.85 -14.12 1.69
CA LEU A 26 17.41 -12.89 2.37
C LEU A 26 15.87 -12.72 2.40
N ARG A 27 15.10 -13.77 2.11
CA ARG A 27 13.62 -13.69 2.07
C ARG A 27 12.95 -13.18 3.35
N THR A 28 13.58 -13.34 4.52
CA THR A 28 13.03 -12.83 5.80
C THR A 28 13.02 -11.31 5.87
N GLU A 29 13.97 -10.66 5.18
CA GLU A 29 14.15 -9.19 5.22
C GLU A 29 13.51 -8.49 4.02
N LEU A 30 13.17 -9.23 2.96
CA LEU A 30 12.79 -8.67 1.66
C LEU A 30 11.30 -8.83 1.34
N LYS A 31 10.43 -8.95 2.35
CA LYS A 31 8.99 -9.23 2.16
C LYS A 31 8.31 -8.28 1.16
N LEU A 32 8.40 -6.97 1.39
CA LEU A 32 7.73 -5.96 0.57
C LEU A 32 8.41 -5.77 -0.79
N GLN A 33 9.73 -5.95 -0.85
CA GLN A 33 10.52 -5.89 -2.07
C GLN A 33 10.17 -7.05 -3.01
N LEU A 34 9.98 -8.25 -2.46
CA LEU A 34 9.52 -9.43 -3.19
C LEU A 34 8.10 -9.23 -3.70
N GLU A 35 7.17 -8.75 -2.87
CA GLU A 35 5.82 -8.40 -3.30
C GLU A 35 5.86 -7.42 -4.49
N ALA A 36 6.61 -6.32 -4.36
CA ALA A 36 6.76 -5.33 -5.42
C ALA A 36 7.35 -5.94 -6.70
N PHE A 37 8.36 -6.83 -6.59
CA PHE A 37 8.94 -7.51 -7.74
C PHE A 37 7.90 -8.36 -8.48
N PHE A 38 7.12 -9.18 -7.77
CA PHE A 38 6.11 -10.02 -8.43
C PHE A 38 4.96 -9.19 -9.01
N SER A 39 4.38 -8.28 -8.24
CA SER A 39 3.21 -7.50 -8.65
C SER A 39 3.53 -6.38 -9.66
N CYS A 40 4.71 -5.77 -9.58
CA CYS A 40 5.09 -4.65 -10.47
C CYS A 40 5.99 -5.05 -11.64
N VAL A 41 6.63 -6.23 -11.62
CA VAL A 41 7.53 -6.66 -12.70
C VAL A 41 7.04 -7.97 -13.32
N ILE A 42 7.17 -9.10 -12.62
CA ILE A 42 6.93 -10.44 -13.19
C ILE A 42 5.52 -10.62 -13.73
N LEU A 43 4.49 -10.36 -12.91
CA LEU A 43 3.10 -10.55 -13.28
C LEU A 43 2.67 -9.61 -14.43
N ARG A 44 3.23 -8.40 -14.49
CA ARG A 44 2.93 -7.45 -15.57
C ARG A 44 3.56 -7.88 -16.89
N LEU A 45 4.82 -8.31 -16.85
CA LEU A 45 5.54 -8.78 -18.03
C LEU A 45 4.90 -10.05 -18.58
N ALA A 46 4.65 -11.05 -17.74
CA ALA A 46 4.08 -12.33 -18.17
C ALA A 46 2.65 -12.22 -18.76
N GLN A 47 1.89 -11.18 -18.41
CA GLN A 47 0.56 -10.90 -18.95
C GLN A 47 0.57 -9.98 -20.19
N SER A 48 1.74 -9.73 -20.79
CA SER A 48 1.89 -8.80 -21.93
C SER A 48 1.40 -7.36 -21.64
N ARG A 49 1.31 -6.95 -20.36
CA ARG A 49 0.91 -5.58 -20.03
C ARG A 49 2.01 -4.62 -20.44
N PHE A 50 1.64 -3.41 -20.89
CA PHE A 50 2.56 -2.34 -21.28
C PHE A 50 3.49 -2.67 -22.48
N GLY A 51 3.11 -3.62 -23.33
CA GLY A 51 3.82 -3.89 -24.58
C GLY A 51 5.06 -4.78 -24.44
N ALA A 52 5.11 -5.64 -23.41
CA ALA A 52 6.19 -6.62 -23.25
C ALA A 52 6.29 -7.57 -24.45
N SER A 53 7.50 -7.80 -24.97
CA SER A 53 7.72 -8.71 -26.09
C SER A 53 7.45 -10.17 -25.69
N TYR A 54 7.20 -11.04 -26.66
CA TYR A 54 7.00 -12.47 -26.39
C TYR A 54 8.20 -13.09 -25.67
N GLN A 55 9.42 -12.70 -26.03
CA GLN A 55 10.64 -13.17 -25.36
C GLN A 55 10.72 -12.73 -23.89
N GLN A 56 10.28 -11.51 -23.57
CA GLN A 56 10.22 -11.05 -22.17
C GLN A 56 9.14 -11.78 -21.38
N GLN A 57 8.00 -12.09 -22.01
CA GLN A 57 6.94 -12.91 -21.41
C GLN A 57 7.46 -14.30 -21.08
N GLU A 58 8.19 -14.92 -22.02
CA GLU A 58 8.80 -16.25 -21.84
C GLU A 58 9.81 -16.25 -20.69
N VAL A 59 10.74 -15.29 -20.65
CA VAL A 59 11.70 -15.16 -19.53
C VAL A 59 10.99 -14.91 -18.19
N ALA A 60 9.94 -14.09 -18.17
CA ALA A 60 9.17 -13.84 -16.94
C ALA A 60 8.44 -15.11 -16.46
N MET A 61 7.91 -15.90 -17.40
CA MET A 61 7.24 -17.16 -17.08
C MET A 61 8.24 -18.22 -16.60
N GLU A 62 9.39 -18.35 -17.26
CA GLU A 62 10.48 -19.24 -16.84
C GLU A 62 10.95 -18.92 -15.42
N ALA A 63 11.24 -17.63 -15.15
CA ALA A 63 11.60 -17.18 -13.81
C ALA A 63 10.54 -17.54 -12.77
N LEU A 64 9.25 -17.31 -13.08
CA LEU A 64 8.14 -17.66 -12.21
C LEU A 64 8.11 -19.16 -11.90
N VAL A 65 8.32 -20.01 -12.90
CA VAL A 65 8.43 -21.47 -12.73
C VAL A 65 9.60 -21.82 -11.81
N ASP A 66 10.76 -21.19 -11.97
CA ASP A 66 11.93 -21.42 -11.10
C ASP A 66 11.68 -21.05 -9.64
N PHE A 67 10.91 -19.99 -9.38
CA PHE A 67 10.41 -19.68 -8.04
C PHE A 67 9.42 -20.74 -7.54
N CYS A 68 8.44 -21.15 -8.36
CA CYS A 68 7.48 -22.19 -8.00
C CYS A 68 8.13 -23.55 -7.69
N ARG A 69 9.28 -23.86 -8.31
CA ARG A 69 10.11 -25.03 -8.00
C ARG A 69 10.79 -24.95 -6.63
N GLN A 70 10.97 -23.75 -6.08
CA GLN A 70 11.50 -23.63 -4.72
C GLN A 70 10.46 -24.14 -3.74
N LYS A 71 10.86 -25.14 -2.93
CA LYS A 71 9.95 -25.83 -2.03
C LYS A 71 9.04 -24.86 -1.28
N THR A 72 9.58 -23.88 -0.54
CA THR A 72 8.82 -22.98 0.35
C THR A 72 8.11 -21.80 -0.30
N PHE A 73 8.35 -21.53 -1.59
CA PHE A 73 7.94 -20.26 -2.19
C PHE A 73 6.44 -20.04 -2.17
N MET A 74 5.64 -20.95 -2.72
CA MET A 74 4.19 -20.75 -2.81
C MET A 74 3.50 -20.67 -1.46
N VAL A 75 3.94 -21.44 -0.47
CA VAL A 75 3.36 -21.36 0.89
C VAL A 75 3.77 -20.06 1.60
N GLU A 76 4.98 -19.57 1.39
CA GLU A 76 5.43 -18.29 1.93
C GLU A 76 4.69 -17.12 1.27
N MET A 77 4.47 -17.15 -0.05
CA MET A 77 3.65 -16.14 -0.74
C MET A 77 2.22 -16.13 -0.18
N TYR A 78 1.64 -17.31 0.07
CA TYR A 78 0.31 -17.40 0.66
C TYR A 78 0.28 -16.86 2.10
N ALA A 79 1.13 -17.38 2.98
CA ALA A 79 1.10 -17.05 4.41
C ALA A 79 1.54 -15.61 4.69
N ASN A 80 2.56 -15.11 3.99
CA ASN A 80 3.17 -13.82 4.27
C ASN A 80 2.53 -12.67 3.48
N LEU A 81 1.99 -12.90 2.28
CA LEU A 81 1.42 -11.83 1.44
C LEU A 81 -0.10 -11.95 1.35
N ASP A 82 -0.63 -13.07 0.84
CA ASP A 82 -2.08 -13.24 0.67
C ASP A 82 -2.87 -13.18 1.97
N CYS A 83 -2.28 -13.67 3.06
CA CYS A 83 -2.90 -13.60 4.38
C CYS A 83 -2.57 -12.30 5.12
N ASP A 84 -1.64 -11.48 4.64
CA ASP A 84 -1.41 -10.15 5.22
C ASP A 84 -2.43 -9.15 4.67
N ILE A 85 -3.12 -8.43 5.56
CA ILE A 85 -4.13 -7.44 5.18
C ILE A 85 -3.52 -6.24 4.45
N THR A 86 -2.23 -5.95 4.66
CA THR A 86 -1.55 -4.80 4.05
C THR A 86 -0.87 -5.11 2.72
N CYS A 87 -0.79 -6.39 2.33
CA CYS A 87 -0.14 -6.84 1.10
C CYS A 87 -1.17 -7.26 0.04
N GLY A 88 -0.73 -7.40 -1.21
CA GLY A 88 -1.48 -7.97 -2.32
C GLY A 88 -1.71 -9.48 -2.18
N ASN A 89 -2.44 -10.08 -3.12
CA ASN A 89 -2.70 -11.53 -3.18
C ASN A 89 -1.78 -12.19 -4.22
N VAL A 90 -0.46 -12.11 -4.00
CA VAL A 90 0.56 -12.59 -4.95
C VAL A 90 0.41 -14.08 -5.26
N PHE A 91 0.16 -14.94 -4.26
CA PHE A 91 -0.05 -16.37 -4.51
C PHE A 91 -1.24 -16.61 -5.45
N GLU A 92 -2.37 -15.95 -5.16
CA GLU A 92 -3.58 -16.07 -5.97
C GLU A 92 -3.38 -15.55 -7.39
N GLU A 93 -2.69 -14.42 -7.56
CA GLU A 93 -2.36 -13.86 -8.87
C GLU A 93 -1.43 -14.76 -9.69
N LEU A 94 -0.38 -15.33 -9.07
CA LEU A 94 0.54 -16.28 -9.71
C LEU A 94 -0.19 -17.56 -10.13
N ALA A 95 -0.99 -18.15 -9.24
CA ALA A 95 -1.74 -19.36 -9.53
C ALA A 95 -2.78 -19.14 -10.64
N ASN A 96 -3.47 -18.00 -10.62
CA ASN A 96 -4.43 -17.63 -11.66
C ASN A 96 -3.76 -17.39 -13.01
N LEU A 97 -2.58 -16.75 -13.03
CA LEU A 97 -1.80 -16.55 -14.25
C LEU A 97 -1.39 -17.90 -14.83
N LEU A 98 -0.73 -18.74 -14.05
CA LEU A 98 -0.31 -20.09 -14.46
C LEU A 98 -1.49 -20.91 -14.99
N SER A 99 -2.62 -20.92 -14.26
CA SER A 99 -3.83 -21.65 -14.65
C SER A 99 -4.39 -21.18 -16.00
N LYS A 100 -4.52 -19.86 -16.20
CA LYS A 100 -5.03 -19.30 -17.46
C LYS A 100 -4.06 -19.49 -18.62
N SER A 101 -2.76 -19.40 -18.35
CA SER A 101 -1.71 -19.53 -19.37
C SER A 101 -1.42 -20.96 -19.77
N ALA A 102 -1.74 -21.97 -18.96
CA ALA A 102 -1.50 -23.37 -19.27
C ALA A 102 -2.46 -23.93 -20.35
N PHE A 103 -3.63 -23.33 -20.53
CA PHE A 103 -4.64 -23.81 -21.46
C PHE A 103 -4.65 -22.98 -22.77
N PRO A 104 -4.27 -23.55 -23.93
CA PRO A 104 -4.31 -22.84 -25.20
C PRO A 104 -5.76 -22.65 -25.68
N VAL A 105 -6.29 -21.43 -25.57
CA VAL A 105 -7.62 -21.06 -26.07
C VAL A 105 -7.48 -20.48 -27.47
N ASN A 106 -8.03 -21.17 -28.48
CA ASN A 106 -8.07 -20.70 -29.88
C ASN A 106 -6.70 -20.35 -30.49
N CYS A 107 -5.62 -20.95 -29.99
CA CYS A 107 -4.26 -20.75 -30.49
C CYS A 107 -3.47 -22.08 -30.50
N PRO A 108 -2.41 -22.20 -31.31
CA PRO A 108 -1.49 -23.32 -31.21
C PRO A 108 -0.81 -23.38 -29.84
N LEU A 109 -0.43 -24.59 -29.42
CA LEU A 109 0.41 -24.79 -28.26
C LEU A 109 1.74 -24.03 -28.44
N SER A 110 2.20 -23.36 -27.37
CA SER A 110 3.43 -22.57 -27.37
C SER A 110 4.24 -22.84 -26.11
N SER A 111 5.50 -22.40 -26.08
CA SER A 111 6.38 -22.52 -24.90
C SER A 111 5.73 -21.96 -23.64
N MET A 112 4.99 -20.86 -23.75
CA MET A 112 4.28 -20.23 -22.62
C MET A 112 3.30 -21.20 -21.94
N HIS A 113 2.56 -22.00 -22.73
CA HIS A 113 1.60 -22.96 -22.18
C HIS A 113 2.31 -24.10 -21.45
N ILE A 114 3.43 -24.57 -22.00
CA ILE A 114 4.24 -25.63 -21.41
C ILE A 114 4.86 -25.15 -20.10
N LEU A 115 5.49 -23.97 -20.10
CA LEU A 115 6.05 -23.36 -18.89
C LEU A 115 4.98 -23.13 -17.82
N ALA A 116 3.81 -22.63 -18.20
CA ALA A 116 2.72 -22.43 -17.26
C ALA A 116 2.22 -23.76 -16.65
N LEU A 117 2.12 -24.82 -17.45
CA LEU A 117 1.78 -26.15 -16.95
C LEU A 117 2.86 -26.69 -16.01
N ASP A 118 4.14 -26.54 -16.35
CA ASP A 118 5.27 -26.93 -15.49
C ASP A 118 5.23 -26.17 -14.15
N GLY A 119 4.89 -24.88 -14.18
CA GLY A 119 4.69 -24.07 -12.99
C GLY A 119 3.56 -24.61 -12.11
N LEU A 120 2.40 -24.95 -12.69
CA LEU A 120 1.29 -25.57 -11.95
C LEU A 120 1.69 -26.91 -11.34
N ILE A 121 2.41 -27.74 -12.10
CA ILE A 121 2.92 -29.02 -11.61
C ILE A 121 3.85 -28.79 -10.41
N ALA A 122 4.79 -27.83 -10.50
CA ALA A 122 5.68 -27.49 -9.39
C ALA A 122 4.91 -27.02 -8.14
N VAL A 123 3.87 -26.18 -8.33
CA VAL A 123 2.99 -25.73 -7.25
C VAL A 123 2.30 -26.92 -6.57
N ILE A 124 1.69 -27.81 -7.37
CA ILE A 124 0.94 -28.98 -6.86
C ILE A 124 1.89 -29.98 -6.20
N GLN A 125 3.05 -30.26 -6.79
CA GLN A 125 4.08 -31.12 -6.20
C GLN A 125 4.55 -30.56 -4.87
N GLY A 126 4.86 -29.26 -4.80
CA GLY A 126 5.24 -28.60 -3.56
C GLY A 126 4.15 -28.66 -2.48
N MET A 127 2.86 -28.66 -2.85
CA MET A 127 1.77 -28.92 -1.91
C MET A 127 1.72 -30.40 -1.50
N ALA A 128 1.80 -31.33 -2.45
CA ALA A 128 1.72 -32.76 -2.21
C ALA A 128 2.85 -33.27 -1.31
N GLU A 129 4.09 -32.82 -1.53
CA GLU A 129 5.26 -33.17 -0.71
C GLU A 129 5.11 -32.76 0.76
N ARG A 130 4.28 -31.74 1.04
CA ARG A 130 4.03 -31.25 2.41
C ARG A 130 2.92 -32.01 3.13
N ILE A 131 2.10 -32.75 2.39
CA ILE A 131 1.06 -33.60 2.96
C ILE A 131 1.77 -34.88 3.45
N GLY A 132 2.45 -34.81 4.60
CA GLY A 132 3.01 -35.98 5.27
C GLY A 132 1.93 -36.81 5.97
N ASN A 133 2.20 -38.09 6.22
CA ASN A 133 1.33 -39.13 6.86
C ASN A 133 0.84 -38.83 8.30
N GLY A 134 0.91 -37.58 8.77
CA GLY A 134 0.31 -37.18 10.04
C GLY A 134 -1.20 -37.13 9.90
N SER A 135 -1.92 -37.85 10.76
CA SER A 135 -3.36 -37.69 10.92
C SER A 135 -3.62 -36.28 11.45
N VAL A 136 -3.79 -35.33 10.54
CA VAL A 136 -4.11 -33.97 10.91
C VAL A 136 -5.60 -33.91 11.21
N GLY A 137 -5.96 -34.30 12.43
CA GLY A 137 -7.25 -34.05 13.04
C GLY A 137 -7.50 -32.57 13.31
N PHE A 138 -7.13 -31.68 12.38
CA PHE A 138 -7.73 -30.34 12.38
C PHE A 138 -9.14 -30.53 11.87
N GLU A 139 -10.09 -30.65 12.80
CA GLU A 139 -11.47 -30.28 12.51
C GLU A 139 -11.42 -28.98 11.71
N ARG A 140 -11.99 -29.02 10.50
CA ARG A 140 -12.12 -27.84 9.64
C ARG A 140 -13.18 -26.94 10.25
N THR A 141 -12.93 -26.42 11.45
CA THR A 141 -13.82 -25.43 12.05
C THR A 141 -13.80 -24.22 11.12
N PRO A 142 -14.96 -23.82 10.57
CA PRO A 142 -15.03 -22.59 9.79
C PRO A 142 -14.54 -21.45 10.67
N VAL A 143 -13.72 -20.56 10.11
CA VAL A 143 -13.36 -19.33 10.81
C VAL A 143 -14.62 -18.47 10.86
N ASN A 144 -15.27 -18.41 12.01
CA ASN A 144 -16.35 -17.47 12.28
C ASN A 144 -15.87 -16.45 13.32
N LEU A 145 -16.19 -15.18 13.10
CA LEU A 145 -15.99 -14.13 14.09
C LEU A 145 -17.30 -14.02 14.85
N GLU A 146 -17.41 -14.67 16.00
CA GLU A 146 -18.62 -14.58 16.84
C GLU A 146 -18.65 -13.27 17.65
N GLU A 147 -17.48 -12.65 17.85
CA GLU A 147 -17.31 -11.41 18.59
C GLU A 147 -16.44 -10.41 17.84
N TYR A 148 -16.69 -9.11 18.11
CA TYR A 148 -15.88 -8.03 17.57
C TYR A 148 -14.44 -8.13 18.06
N THR A 149 -13.51 -8.18 17.12
CA THR A 149 -12.07 -8.11 17.42
C THR A 149 -11.40 -7.11 16.48
N PRO A 150 -10.69 -6.10 17.01
CA PRO A 150 -9.96 -5.12 16.20
C PRO A 150 -8.97 -5.80 15.26
N PHE A 151 -9.33 -5.86 13.97
CA PHE A 151 -8.62 -6.70 13.00
C PHE A 151 -7.16 -6.28 12.79
N TRP A 152 -6.84 -5.01 13.04
CA TRP A 152 -5.49 -4.43 12.95
C TRP A 152 -4.61 -4.77 14.15
N MET A 153 -5.18 -5.27 15.26
CA MET A 153 -4.44 -5.67 16.46
C MET A 153 -4.18 -7.18 16.55
N VAL A 154 -4.71 -7.97 15.61
CA VAL A 154 -4.56 -9.43 15.62
C VAL A 154 -3.10 -9.81 15.36
N LYS A 155 -2.46 -10.44 16.34
CA LYS A 155 -1.08 -10.94 16.28
C LYS A 155 -1.02 -12.44 16.56
N CYS A 156 0.00 -13.11 16.03
CA CYS A 156 0.26 -14.50 16.37
C CYS A 156 1.01 -14.58 17.69
N GLU A 157 0.57 -15.47 18.59
CA GLU A 157 1.22 -15.68 19.89
C GLU A 157 2.59 -16.35 19.73
N ASN A 158 2.70 -17.31 18.80
CA ASN A 158 3.92 -18.09 18.60
C ASN A 158 4.00 -18.63 17.16
N TYR A 159 4.96 -18.11 16.37
CA TYR A 159 5.22 -18.58 15.01
C TYR A 159 5.98 -19.91 14.95
N GLY A 160 6.55 -20.40 16.06
CA GLY A 160 7.21 -21.70 16.14
C GLY A 160 6.26 -22.88 16.38
N ASP A 161 4.98 -22.62 16.69
CA ASP A 161 3.98 -23.63 17.01
C ASP A 161 2.89 -23.70 15.92
N PRO A 162 2.83 -24.78 15.12
CA PRO A 162 1.80 -24.98 14.09
C PRO A 162 0.37 -24.86 14.59
N ASP A 163 0.08 -25.27 15.82
CA ASP A 163 -1.27 -25.19 16.40
C ASP A 163 -1.69 -23.74 16.67
N ARG A 164 -0.73 -22.80 16.69
CA ARG A 164 -0.95 -21.36 16.90
C ARG A 164 -0.94 -20.59 15.59
N TRP A 165 0.08 -20.75 14.76
CA TRP A 165 0.22 -19.93 13.56
C TRP A 165 -0.72 -20.34 12.43
N VAL A 166 -1.08 -21.63 12.30
CA VAL A 166 -1.99 -22.09 11.23
C VAL A 166 -3.40 -21.49 11.38
N PRO A 167 -4.06 -21.55 12.56
CA PRO A 167 -5.34 -20.88 12.77
C PRO A 167 -5.24 -19.36 12.59
N PHE A 168 -4.14 -18.75 13.06
CA PHE A 168 -3.89 -17.31 12.88
C PHE A 168 -3.85 -16.90 11.40
N VAL A 169 -3.07 -17.61 10.56
CA VAL A 169 -2.96 -17.33 9.12
C VAL A 169 -4.32 -17.51 8.43
N ARG A 170 -5.08 -18.57 8.78
CA ARG A 170 -6.45 -18.79 8.28
C ARG A 170 -7.38 -17.64 8.66
N ARG A 171 -7.32 -17.18 9.92
CA ARG A 171 -8.11 -16.05 10.42
C ARG A 171 -7.75 -14.75 9.69
N ARG A 172 -6.48 -14.48 9.49
CA ARG A 172 -5.99 -13.30 8.76
C ARG A 172 -6.46 -13.29 7.30
N LYS A 173 -6.41 -14.42 6.57
CA LYS A 173 -6.98 -14.53 5.20
C LYS A 173 -8.49 -14.34 5.18
N TYR A 174 -9.21 -14.84 6.19
CA TYR A 174 -10.65 -14.62 6.31
C TYR A 174 -10.96 -13.12 6.50
N ILE A 175 -10.30 -12.47 7.45
CA ILE A 175 -10.42 -11.02 7.71
C ILE A 175 -10.16 -10.23 6.43
N LYS A 176 -9.02 -10.47 5.76
CA LYS A 176 -8.66 -9.76 4.52
C LYS A 176 -9.77 -9.86 3.46
N ARG A 177 -10.30 -11.06 3.24
CA ARG A 177 -11.39 -11.28 2.27
C ARG A 177 -12.66 -10.52 2.64
N ARG A 178 -13.06 -10.53 3.91
CA ARG A 178 -14.23 -9.77 4.37
C ARG A 178 -14.01 -8.26 4.27
N LEU A 179 -12.81 -7.76 4.59
CA LEU A 179 -12.45 -6.34 4.42
C LEU A 179 -12.55 -5.91 2.95
N MET A 180 -12.05 -6.72 2.01
CA MET A 180 -12.16 -6.43 0.58
C MET A 180 -13.63 -6.37 0.11
N ILE A 181 -14.48 -7.29 0.56
CA ILE A 181 -15.92 -7.25 0.25
C ILE A 181 -16.57 -6.01 0.87
N GLY A 182 -16.19 -5.65 2.10
CA GLY A 182 -16.64 -4.42 2.76
C GLY A 182 -16.21 -3.16 2.00
N ALA A 183 -15.00 -3.14 1.46
CA ALA A 183 -14.53 -2.06 0.58
C ALA A 183 -15.36 -1.98 -0.72
N ASP A 184 -15.69 -3.11 -1.35
CA ASP A 184 -16.55 -3.13 -2.53
C ASP A 184 -17.96 -2.58 -2.23
N HIS A 185 -18.51 -2.90 -1.06
CA HIS A 185 -19.78 -2.31 -0.61
C HIS A 185 -19.63 -0.81 -0.33
N PHE A 186 -18.59 -0.41 0.40
CA PHE A 186 -18.31 1.00 0.73
C PHE A 186 -18.15 1.87 -0.53
N ASN A 187 -17.45 1.34 -1.54
CA ASN A 187 -17.22 2.03 -2.80
C ASN A 187 -18.50 2.29 -3.60
N ARG A 188 -19.55 1.50 -3.38
CA ARG A 188 -20.87 1.69 -3.98
C ARG A 188 -21.77 2.56 -3.10
N ASP A 189 -21.70 2.35 -1.80
CA ASP A 189 -22.52 3.00 -0.78
C ASP A 189 -21.77 2.94 0.56
N PRO A 190 -21.18 4.08 1.03
CA PRO A 190 -20.37 4.11 2.24
C PRO A 190 -21.09 3.55 3.47
N LYS A 191 -22.39 3.82 3.61
CA LYS A 191 -23.18 3.36 4.75
C LYS A 191 -23.33 1.84 4.73
N LYS A 192 -23.66 1.25 3.58
CA LYS A 192 -23.76 -0.22 3.45
C LYS A 192 -22.43 -0.93 3.64
N GLY A 193 -21.33 -0.30 3.24
CA GLY A 193 -19.99 -0.82 3.50
C GLY A 193 -19.70 -0.96 4.99
N LEU A 194 -19.99 0.08 5.77
CA LEU A 194 -19.83 0.06 7.22
C LEU A 194 -20.80 -0.95 7.86
N GLU A 195 -22.08 -0.93 7.51
CA GLU A 195 -23.09 -1.88 8.04
C GLU A 195 -22.70 -3.34 7.77
N PHE A 196 -22.18 -3.65 6.59
CA PHE A 196 -21.66 -4.99 6.27
C PHE A 196 -20.52 -5.40 7.19
N LEU A 197 -19.57 -4.50 7.46
CA LEU A 197 -18.42 -4.79 8.32
C LEU A 197 -18.83 -4.95 9.79
N GLN A 198 -19.85 -4.22 10.23
CA GLN A 198 -20.46 -4.42 11.55
C GLN A 198 -21.15 -5.79 11.65
N GLY A 199 -21.94 -6.16 10.63
CA GLY A 199 -22.59 -7.48 10.56
C GLY A 199 -21.63 -8.65 10.39
N THR A 200 -20.34 -8.38 10.20
CA THR A 200 -19.27 -9.40 10.16
C THR A 200 -18.32 -9.32 11.35
N HIS A 201 -18.65 -8.48 12.34
CA HIS A 201 -17.87 -8.28 13.54
C HIS A 201 -16.43 -7.80 13.27
N LEU A 202 -16.20 -7.16 12.13
CA LEU A 202 -14.93 -6.48 11.81
C LEU A 202 -14.92 -5.01 12.23
N LEU A 203 -16.11 -4.41 12.34
CA LEU A 203 -16.35 -3.14 13.01
C LEU A 203 -17.31 -3.38 14.19
N PRO A 204 -17.26 -2.55 15.24
CA PRO A 204 -18.15 -2.71 16.38
C PRO A 204 -19.60 -2.34 16.03
N GLU A 205 -20.56 -2.92 16.74
CA GLU A 205 -22.00 -2.65 16.55
C GLU A 205 -22.37 -1.17 16.68
N LYS A 206 -21.71 -0.48 17.62
CA LYS A 206 -21.68 0.98 17.66
C LYS A 206 -20.36 1.44 17.06
N LEU A 207 -20.42 2.04 15.87
CA LEU A 207 -19.24 2.58 15.21
C LEU A 207 -18.52 3.58 16.12
N ASP A 208 -17.21 3.42 16.20
CA ASP A 208 -16.30 4.35 16.84
C ASP A 208 -15.31 4.92 15.80
N PRO A 209 -14.71 6.09 16.07
CA PRO A 209 -13.82 6.73 15.11
C PRO A 209 -12.56 5.93 14.76
N GLN A 210 -11.98 5.22 15.73
CA GLN A 210 -10.73 4.49 15.57
C GLN A 210 -10.88 3.29 14.65
N SER A 211 -11.99 2.55 14.77
CA SER A 211 -12.26 1.39 13.91
C SER A 211 -12.47 1.78 12.45
N VAL A 212 -13.15 2.89 12.19
CA VAL A 212 -13.32 3.44 10.82
C VAL A 212 -12.00 3.96 10.27
N ALA A 213 -11.20 4.65 11.08
CA ALA A 213 -9.86 5.10 10.69
C ALA A 213 -8.95 3.92 10.29
N CYS A 214 -8.94 2.85 11.09
CA CYS A 214 -8.17 1.65 10.80
C CYS A 214 -8.69 0.90 9.57
N PHE A 215 -10.01 0.91 9.33
CA PHE A 215 -10.60 0.42 8.08
C PHE A 215 -10.05 1.18 6.87
N PHE A 216 -10.06 2.52 6.90
CA PHE A 216 -9.49 3.34 5.82
C PHE A 216 -7.99 3.15 5.65
N ARG A 217 -7.25 2.95 6.75
CA ARG A 217 -5.78 2.85 6.71
C ARG A 217 -5.26 1.54 6.14
N TYR A 218 -5.91 0.42 6.48
CA TYR A 218 -5.37 -0.93 6.25
C TYR A 218 -6.14 -1.74 5.21
N THR A 219 -7.29 -1.24 4.71
CA THR A 219 -8.07 -1.97 3.71
C THR A 219 -7.72 -1.57 2.30
N ALA A 220 -7.17 -2.52 1.54
CA ALA A 220 -6.92 -2.33 0.11
C ALA A 220 -8.24 -2.28 -0.69
N GLY A 221 -8.23 -1.54 -1.80
CA GLY A 221 -9.35 -1.48 -2.74
C GLY A 221 -10.39 -0.39 -2.46
N LEU A 222 -10.23 0.40 -1.40
CA LEU A 222 -11.09 1.56 -1.15
C LEU A 222 -10.92 2.65 -2.21
N ASP A 223 -12.03 3.25 -2.62
CA ASP A 223 -12.01 4.44 -3.46
C ASP A 223 -11.47 5.63 -2.65
N LYS A 224 -10.27 6.04 -3.02
CA LYS A 224 -9.56 7.15 -2.38
C LYS A 224 -10.34 8.47 -2.41
N ASN A 225 -11.26 8.68 -3.36
CA ASN A 225 -12.12 9.88 -3.38
C ASN A 225 -13.13 9.83 -2.25
N LEU A 226 -13.83 8.70 -2.09
CA LEU A 226 -14.82 8.52 -1.02
C LEU A 226 -14.18 8.60 0.37
N VAL A 227 -12.98 8.02 0.53
CA VAL A 227 -12.21 8.15 1.77
C VAL A 227 -11.86 9.61 2.05
N GLY A 228 -11.37 10.34 1.04
CA GLY A 228 -11.04 11.75 1.17
C GLY A 228 -12.25 12.64 1.49
N ASP A 229 -13.39 12.40 0.84
CA ASP A 229 -14.63 13.11 1.10
C ASP A 229 -15.17 12.85 2.51
N PHE A 230 -15.08 11.62 2.99
CA PHE A 230 -15.45 11.25 4.36
C PHE A 230 -14.54 11.97 5.37
N LEU A 231 -13.22 11.84 5.21
CA LEU A 231 -12.23 12.43 6.12
C LEU A 231 -12.26 13.96 6.13
N GLY A 232 -12.61 14.58 5.01
CA GLY A 232 -12.73 16.04 4.91
C GLY A 232 -14.04 16.59 5.46
N ASN A 233 -15.05 15.76 5.76
CA ASN A 233 -16.37 16.21 6.18
C ASN A 233 -16.32 16.90 7.56
N HIS A 234 -17.19 17.91 7.74
CA HIS A 234 -17.34 18.70 8.96
C HIS A 234 -18.12 18.02 10.08
N ASP A 235 -18.82 16.91 9.80
CA ASP A 235 -19.56 16.17 10.81
C ASP A 235 -18.61 15.73 11.93
N GLU A 236 -19.03 15.88 13.20
CA GLU A 236 -18.19 15.63 14.37
C GLU A 236 -17.54 14.25 14.36
N PHE A 237 -18.31 13.21 14.00
CA PHE A 237 -17.80 11.85 13.86
C PHE A 237 -16.71 11.74 12.78
N CYS A 238 -16.88 12.40 11.62
CA CYS A 238 -15.90 12.38 10.54
C CYS A 238 -14.61 13.08 10.94
N VAL A 239 -14.71 14.19 11.67
CA VAL A 239 -13.54 14.90 12.22
C VAL A 239 -12.79 14.01 13.20
N GLN A 240 -13.49 13.33 14.12
CA GLN A 240 -12.86 12.36 15.02
C GLN A 240 -12.18 11.21 14.26
N VAL A 241 -12.81 10.69 13.21
CA VAL A 241 -12.21 9.64 12.34
C VAL A 241 -10.94 10.17 11.67
N LEU A 242 -10.92 11.43 11.22
CA LEU A 242 -9.73 12.04 10.63
C LEU A 242 -8.58 12.15 11.62
N HIS A 243 -8.82 12.53 12.88
CA HIS A 243 -7.78 12.56 13.90
C HIS A 243 -7.25 11.16 14.23
N GLU A 244 -8.13 10.17 14.39
CA GLU A 244 -7.71 8.76 14.58
C GLU A 244 -6.94 8.24 13.37
N PHE A 245 -7.35 8.62 12.15
CA PHE A 245 -6.68 8.26 10.91
C PHE A 245 -5.27 8.85 10.85
N ALA A 246 -5.11 10.14 11.16
CA ALA A 246 -3.79 10.77 11.30
C ALA A 246 -2.95 10.06 12.38
N GLY A 247 -3.56 9.68 13.50
CA GLY A 247 -2.93 8.91 14.58
C GLY A 247 -2.33 7.56 14.14
N THR A 248 -2.80 6.97 13.03
CA THR A 248 -2.23 5.72 12.49
C THR A 248 -0.88 5.88 11.79
N PHE A 249 -0.43 7.11 11.54
CA PHE A 249 0.84 7.38 10.89
C PHE A 249 1.95 7.53 11.92
N ASP A 250 3.12 7.01 11.55
CA ASP A 250 4.36 7.22 12.28
C ASP A 250 5.28 8.13 11.46
N PHE A 251 5.42 9.37 11.92
CA PHE A 251 6.24 10.41 11.33
C PHE A 251 7.55 10.63 12.11
N GLN A 252 7.90 9.76 13.06
CA GLN A 252 9.19 9.83 13.73
C GLN A 252 10.33 9.81 12.71
N ASP A 253 11.31 10.70 12.94
CA ASP A 253 12.49 10.86 12.09
C ASP A 253 12.22 11.22 10.61
N MET A 254 10.99 11.64 10.28
CA MET A 254 10.64 12.10 8.93
C MET A 254 10.65 13.63 8.84
N ASN A 255 11.22 14.16 7.76
CA ASN A 255 11.00 15.57 7.39
C ASN A 255 9.54 15.81 7.01
N LEU A 256 9.06 17.05 7.21
CA LEU A 256 7.66 17.43 7.02
C LEU A 256 7.15 17.09 5.61
N ASP A 257 7.95 17.33 4.56
CA ASP A 257 7.55 17.04 3.19
C ASP A 257 7.37 15.53 2.95
N THR A 258 8.20 14.69 3.57
CA THR A 258 8.12 13.23 3.46
C THR A 258 6.89 12.71 4.18
N ALA A 259 6.64 13.19 5.40
CA ALA A 259 5.43 12.88 6.15
C ALA A 259 4.16 13.34 5.39
N LEU A 260 4.18 14.53 4.83
CA LEU A 260 3.05 15.10 4.08
C LEU A 260 2.75 14.29 2.82
N ARG A 261 3.79 13.85 2.07
CA ARG A 261 3.62 12.96 0.91
C ARG A 261 3.00 11.63 1.34
N LEU A 262 3.54 11.00 2.38
CA LEU A 262 3.06 9.72 2.89
C LEU A 262 1.58 9.82 3.29
N PHE A 263 1.20 10.88 4.00
CA PHE A 263 -0.16 11.12 4.43
C PHE A 263 -1.11 11.32 3.24
N LEU A 264 -0.77 12.25 2.34
CA LEU A 264 -1.60 12.62 1.18
C LEU A 264 -1.64 11.57 0.07
N GLU A 265 -0.76 10.57 0.09
CA GLU A 265 -0.81 9.45 -0.86
C GLU A 265 -1.95 8.46 -0.53
N THR A 266 -2.44 8.43 0.71
CA THR A 266 -3.40 7.41 1.17
C THR A 266 -4.83 7.65 0.70
N PHE A 267 -5.23 8.89 0.44
CA PHE A 267 -6.58 9.27 -0.05
C PHE A 267 -6.49 10.39 -1.09
N ARG A 268 -7.62 10.76 -1.72
CA ARG A 268 -7.66 11.94 -2.59
C ARG A 268 -8.07 13.15 -1.77
N LEU A 269 -7.19 14.14 -1.71
CA LEU A 269 -7.51 15.38 -1.03
C LEU A 269 -8.73 16.05 -1.71
N PRO A 270 -9.76 16.44 -0.95
CA PRO A 270 -10.92 17.14 -1.52
C PRO A 270 -10.55 18.50 -2.11
N GLY A 271 -11.41 19.03 -2.98
CA GLY A 271 -11.18 20.32 -3.65
C GLY A 271 -11.63 21.53 -2.83
N GLU A 272 -12.52 21.35 -1.86
CA GLU A 272 -13.07 22.44 -1.06
C GLU A 272 -12.06 22.91 0.00
N SER A 273 -11.78 24.21 0.03
CA SER A 273 -10.78 24.84 0.92
C SER A 273 -10.94 24.44 2.39
N GLN A 274 -12.17 24.40 2.88
CA GLN A 274 -12.48 24.02 4.25
C GLN A 274 -12.16 22.55 4.56
N LYS A 275 -12.37 21.63 3.61
CA LYS A 275 -12.03 20.22 3.80
C LYS A 275 -10.51 20.03 3.85
N ILE A 276 -9.79 20.71 2.95
CA ILE A 276 -8.33 20.72 2.91
C ILE A 276 -7.75 21.22 4.24
N GLN A 277 -8.33 22.30 4.77
CA GLN A 277 -7.90 22.88 6.04
C GLN A 277 -7.98 21.86 7.18
N ARG A 278 -9.12 21.18 7.36
CA ARG A 278 -9.28 20.15 8.41
C ARG A 278 -8.24 19.04 8.28
N VAL A 279 -8.04 18.55 7.05
CA VAL A 279 -7.06 17.50 6.76
C VAL A 279 -5.63 17.93 7.13
N LEU A 280 -5.25 19.15 6.79
CA LEU A 280 -3.92 19.68 7.12
C LEU A 280 -3.77 19.99 8.61
N GLU A 281 -4.81 20.45 9.29
CA GLU A 281 -4.83 20.64 10.74
C GLU A 281 -4.55 19.31 11.47
N ALA A 282 -5.29 18.24 11.12
CA ALA A 282 -5.10 16.92 11.70
C ALA A 282 -3.70 16.33 11.41
N PHE A 283 -3.21 16.48 10.17
CA PHE A 283 -1.84 16.10 9.81
C PHE A 283 -0.80 16.84 10.65
N SER A 284 -0.96 18.16 10.76
CA SER A 284 0.01 19.05 11.39
C SER A 284 0.08 18.84 12.91
N GLU A 285 -1.07 18.57 13.54
CA GLU A 285 -1.15 18.16 14.94
C GLU A 285 -0.39 16.85 15.15
N ARG A 286 -0.67 15.82 14.35
CA ARG A 286 0.02 14.53 14.44
C ARG A 286 1.54 14.65 14.20
N TYR A 287 1.95 15.40 13.19
CA TYR A 287 3.38 15.60 12.90
C TYR A 287 4.08 16.29 14.06
N TYR A 288 3.47 17.35 14.61
CA TYR A 288 4.04 18.09 15.74
C TYR A 288 4.20 17.22 17.00
N GLU A 289 3.22 16.34 17.31
CA GLU A 289 3.32 15.39 18.44
C GLU A 289 4.58 14.51 18.37
N GLN A 290 5.01 14.14 17.17
CA GLN A 290 6.15 13.24 16.95
C GLN A 290 7.45 13.97 16.60
N SER A 291 7.40 15.27 16.26
CA SER A 291 8.54 16.09 15.84
C SER A 291 8.56 17.49 16.48
N PRO A 292 8.50 17.63 17.82
CA PRO A 292 8.37 18.93 18.47
C PRO A 292 9.68 19.74 18.53
N GLN A 293 10.82 19.17 18.10
CA GLN A 293 12.14 19.78 18.35
C GLN A 293 12.42 21.00 17.46
N ILE A 294 11.96 20.98 16.20
CA ILE A 294 12.23 22.04 15.21
C ILE A 294 11.10 23.08 15.20
N LEU A 295 9.86 22.62 15.46
CA LEU A 295 8.66 23.43 15.40
C LEU A 295 8.28 23.92 16.79
N ALA A 296 7.90 25.18 16.93
CA ALA A 296 7.52 25.77 18.21
C ALA A 296 6.15 25.28 18.68
N ASN A 297 5.22 25.07 17.74
CA ASN A 297 3.84 24.65 18.02
C ASN A 297 3.20 24.01 16.77
N LYS A 298 1.98 23.48 16.92
CA LYS A 298 1.21 22.89 15.81
C LYS A 298 0.84 23.90 14.71
N ASP A 299 0.70 25.17 15.06
CA ASP A 299 0.41 26.22 14.07
C ASP A 299 1.59 26.44 13.11
N ALA A 300 2.83 26.35 13.60
CA ALA A 300 4.02 26.39 12.76
C ALA A 300 4.07 25.20 11.78
N ALA A 301 3.69 24.00 12.24
CA ALA A 301 3.57 22.82 11.39
C ALA A 301 2.51 23.03 10.28
N LEU A 302 1.37 23.60 10.64
CA LEU A 302 0.26 23.89 9.73
C LEU A 302 0.64 24.93 8.68
N LEU A 303 1.20 26.07 9.09
CA LEU A 303 1.63 27.14 8.19
C LEU A 303 2.71 26.64 7.22
N LEU A 304 3.69 25.87 7.71
CA LEU A 304 4.71 25.30 6.85
C LEU A 304 4.13 24.26 5.88
N SER A 305 3.17 23.43 6.31
CA SER A 305 2.47 22.48 5.43
C SER A 305 1.73 23.18 4.29
N TYR A 306 1.05 24.28 4.58
CA TYR A 306 0.44 25.13 3.55
C TYR A 306 1.48 25.72 2.60
N SER A 307 2.59 26.20 3.13
CA SER A 307 3.71 26.74 2.36
C SER A 307 4.30 25.69 1.40
N LEU A 308 4.42 24.43 1.83
CA LEU A 308 4.86 23.32 0.97
C LEU A 308 3.85 23.00 -0.13
N ILE A 309 2.55 23.06 0.16
CA ILE A 309 1.50 22.88 -0.87
C ILE A 309 1.54 24.01 -1.89
N MET A 310 1.67 25.25 -1.44
CA MET A 310 1.81 26.42 -2.31
C MET A 310 3.06 26.31 -3.19
N LEU A 311 4.20 25.92 -2.60
CA LEU A 311 5.44 25.67 -3.34
C LEU A 311 5.24 24.54 -4.35
N ASN A 312 4.55 23.46 -3.99
CA ASN A 312 4.29 22.36 -4.90
C ASN A 312 3.45 22.81 -6.12
N THR A 313 2.40 23.59 -5.89
CA THR A 313 1.61 24.19 -6.98
C THR A 313 2.47 25.13 -7.82
N ASP A 314 3.26 26.01 -7.20
CA ASP A 314 4.17 26.94 -7.88
C ASP A 314 5.16 26.21 -8.79
N GLN A 315 5.84 25.19 -8.27
CA GLN A 315 6.90 24.47 -8.99
C GLN A 315 6.35 23.59 -10.11
N HIS A 316 5.29 22.83 -9.86
CA HIS A 316 4.83 21.77 -10.77
C HIS A 316 3.67 22.15 -11.67
N ASN A 317 2.97 23.25 -11.42
CA ASN A 317 1.94 23.75 -12.34
C ASN A 317 2.56 24.49 -13.54
N VAL A 318 2.33 23.98 -14.75
CA VAL A 318 2.84 24.56 -16.01
C VAL A 318 2.32 25.97 -16.31
N GLN A 319 1.21 26.38 -15.67
CA GLN A 319 0.65 27.73 -15.84
C GLN A 319 1.44 28.81 -15.10
N VAL A 320 2.22 28.42 -14.08
CA VAL A 320 3.07 29.33 -13.32
C VAL A 320 4.35 29.58 -14.10
N LYS A 321 4.48 30.76 -14.70
CA LYS A 321 5.63 31.11 -15.56
C LYS A 321 6.87 31.52 -14.77
N LYS A 322 6.68 32.29 -13.69
CA LYS A 322 7.76 32.72 -12.81
C LYS A 322 7.68 31.91 -11.52
N LYS A 323 8.62 30.99 -11.36
CA LYS A 323 8.71 30.09 -10.21
C LYS A 323 9.31 30.81 -9.01
N MET A 324 8.85 30.45 -7.81
CA MET A 324 9.44 30.85 -6.54
C MET A 324 10.88 30.34 -6.46
N THR A 325 11.82 31.20 -6.07
CA THR A 325 13.21 30.80 -5.78
C THR A 325 13.36 30.29 -4.35
N GLU A 326 14.46 29.62 -4.03
CA GLU A 326 14.79 29.21 -2.65
C GLU A 326 14.75 30.40 -1.68
N GLU A 327 15.34 31.54 -2.08
CA GLU A 327 15.35 32.76 -1.27
C GLU A 327 13.95 33.36 -1.09
N ASP A 328 13.09 33.26 -2.12
CA ASP A 328 11.69 33.66 -1.98
C ASP A 328 10.95 32.75 -1.00
N PHE A 329 11.17 31.44 -1.06
CA PHE A 329 10.57 30.48 -0.14
C PHE A 329 11.01 30.73 1.30
N ILE A 330 12.31 30.90 1.55
CA ILE A 330 12.84 31.22 2.89
C ILE A 330 12.24 32.53 3.40
N ARG A 331 12.18 33.58 2.56
CA ARG A 331 11.61 34.88 2.94
C ARG A 331 10.11 34.77 3.26
N ASN A 332 9.35 33.98 2.51
CA ASN A 332 7.91 33.79 2.71
C ASN A 332 7.58 33.04 4.00
N ASN A 333 8.54 32.29 4.57
CA ASN A 333 8.38 31.50 5.79
C ASN A 333 9.02 32.16 7.03
N ARG A 334 9.31 33.47 6.98
CA ARG A 334 9.81 34.19 8.17
C ARG A 334 8.74 34.28 9.25
N HIS A 335 9.17 34.22 10.52
CA HIS A 335 8.34 34.35 11.71
C HIS A 335 7.22 33.31 11.89
N ILE A 336 7.13 32.28 11.04
CA ILE A 336 6.07 31.27 11.15
C ILE A 336 6.24 30.33 12.35
N ASN A 337 7.42 30.30 12.97
CA ASN A 337 7.75 29.39 14.06
C ASN A 337 7.47 30.00 15.43
N GLY A 338 6.20 30.31 15.70
CA GLY A 338 5.79 31.01 16.93
C GLY A 338 6.39 32.43 17.03
N GLY A 339 6.56 33.11 15.90
CA GLY A 339 7.19 34.43 15.80
C GLY A 339 8.68 34.40 15.45
N ASN A 340 9.33 33.23 15.53
CA ASN A 340 10.73 33.04 15.16
C ASN A 340 10.88 32.50 13.73
N ASP A 341 12.08 32.59 13.19
CA ASP A 341 12.45 31.96 11.91
C ASP A 341 12.80 30.48 12.12
N LEU A 342 12.50 29.65 11.11
CA LEU A 342 13.00 28.28 11.03
C LEU A 342 14.47 28.26 10.57
N PRO A 343 15.25 27.21 10.91
CA PRO A 343 16.60 27.05 10.39
C PRO A 343 16.61 27.12 8.85
N ARG A 344 17.56 27.87 8.31
CA ARG A 344 17.65 28.11 6.86
C ARG A 344 17.85 26.79 6.12
N GLU A 345 18.75 25.96 6.61
CA GLU A 345 19.11 24.66 6.03
C GLU A 345 17.88 23.75 5.94
N PHE A 346 17.03 23.75 6.97
CA PHE A 346 15.78 22.98 6.99
C PHE A 346 14.80 23.45 5.90
N LEU A 347 14.61 24.76 5.74
CA LEU A 347 13.76 25.31 4.66
C LEU A 347 14.34 25.03 3.27
N SER A 348 15.67 25.11 3.11
CA SER A 348 16.37 24.78 1.87
C SER A 348 16.17 23.31 1.49
N GLU A 349 16.32 22.39 2.43
CA GLU A 349 16.08 20.95 2.21
C GLU A 349 14.66 20.67 1.74
N LEU A 350 13.66 21.27 2.40
CA LEU A 350 12.26 21.15 2.01
C LEU A 350 12.03 21.70 0.60
N TYR A 351 12.58 22.89 0.28
CA TYR A 351 12.46 23.50 -1.04
C TYR A 351 12.98 22.57 -2.14
N TYR A 352 14.22 22.08 -2.01
CA TYR A 352 14.82 21.20 -3.01
C TYR A 352 14.11 19.86 -3.10
N SER A 353 13.59 19.32 -1.99
CA SER A 353 12.77 18.11 -2.01
C SER A 353 11.49 18.29 -2.83
N ILE A 354 10.76 19.40 -2.62
CA ILE A 354 9.55 19.71 -3.39
C ILE A 354 9.89 19.95 -4.87
N CYS A 355 10.94 20.71 -5.19
CA CYS A 355 11.35 20.93 -6.59
C CYS A 355 11.68 19.62 -7.31
N LYS A 356 12.39 18.70 -6.64
CA LYS A 356 12.82 17.42 -7.22
C LYS A 356 11.66 16.44 -7.36
N ASN A 357 10.82 16.34 -6.32
CA ASN A 357 9.74 15.37 -6.23
C ASN A 357 8.41 16.10 -5.99
N GLU A 358 7.44 15.92 -6.87
CA GLU A 358 6.10 16.50 -6.71
C GLU A 358 5.29 15.79 -5.61
N ILE A 359 4.57 16.54 -4.77
CA ILE A 359 3.52 16.00 -3.90
C ILE A 359 2.34 15.60 -4.78
N ARG A 360 2.17 14.30 -4.97
CA ARG A 360 1.14 13.74 -5.84
C ARG A 360 -0.02 13.21 -5.02
N THR A 361 -1.17 13.84 -5.17
CA THR A 361 -2.45 13.23 -4.77
C THR A 361 -3.07 12.46 -5.93
N HIS A 362 -2.60 12.62 -7.18
CA HIS A 362 -3.02 11.87 -8.39
C HIS A 362 -1.88 11.57 -9.37
N PRO A 363 -1.91 10.42 -10.08
CA PRO A 363 -0.99 10.18 -11.20
C PRO A 363 -0.97 11.24 -12.31
N ASN A 364 -2.00 12.08 -12.45
CA ASN A 364 -2.26 12.93 -13.63
C ASN A 364 -2.76 14.35 -13.29
N LYS A 365 -2.75 14.76 -12.01
CA LYS A 365 -3.18 16.11 -11.60
C LYS A 365 -2.21 16.66 -10.57
N VAL A 366 -1.64 17.82 -10.90
CA VAL A 366 -0.92 18.65 -9.94
C VAL A 366 -1.91 19.07 -8.86
N LEU A 367 -1.49 18.98 -7.60
CA LEU A 367 -2.23 19.56 -6.50
C LEU A 367 -2.26 21.09 -6.71
N VAL A 368 -3.40 21.63 -7.15
CA VAL A 368 -3.62 23.07 -7.28
C VAL A 368 -4.58 23.47 -6.19
N LEU A 369 -4.04 23.87 -5.05
CA LEU A 369 -4.82 24.46 -3.98
C LEU A 369 -4.46 25.94 -3.91
N LEU A 370 -5.47 26.77 -3.72
CA LEU A 370 -5.40 28.22 -3.58
C LEU A 370 -5.40 28.97 -4.93
N LYS A 371 -6.60 29.36 -5.36
CA LYS A 371 -6.82 30.58 -6.13
C LYS A 371 -7.34 31.65 -5.20
#